data_AF-R7P5J3-F1
#
_entry.id   AF-R7P5J3-F1
#
_cell.length_a   1.000
_cell.length_b   1.000
_cell.length_c   1.000
_cell.angle_alpha   90.00
_cell.angle_beta   90.00
_cell.angle_gamma   90.00
#
_symmetry.space_group_name_H-M   'P 1'
#
loop_
_entity.id
_entity.type
_entity.pdbx_description
1 polymer ?
#
loop_
_entity_poly.entity_id
_entity_poly.type
_entity_poly.pdbx_seq_one_letter_code
_entity_poly.pdbx_strand_id
1 'polypeptide(L)'
;MQFLADMCKSMNNAGYLTIEDLYTLSEQEIIDKILTCEDKYLSDTFKLFQDADTVYRSATPADEKYCVNIKSKKRYVVPLVQTDDGVVRINQISETAANQITKYLNYPKGGYYTYFDFQFIPYEEVVTKKLIKKDNV
;
A
#
# COMPACT_ATOMS: atom_id res chain seq x y z
N MET A 1 0.94 -2.52 -2.02
CA MET A 1 0.09 -1.30 -2.11
C MET A 1 0.78 -0.05 -1.61
N GLN A 2 1.57 -0.07 -0.52
CA GLN A 2 2.19 1.16 0.01
C GLN A 2 3.05 1.92 -1.02
N PHE A 3 3.93 1.22 -1.75
CA PHE A 3 4.74 1.84 -2.81
C PHE A 3 3.92 2.59 -3.86
N LEU A 4 2.84 1.98 -4.37
CA LEU A 4 1.96 2.64 -5.35
C LEU A 4 1.30 3.89 -4.76
N ALA A 5 0.89 3.86 -3.49
CA ALA A 5 0.33 5.04 -2.83
C ALA A 5 1.36 6.16 -2.71
N ASP A 6 2.59 5.82 -2.32
CA ASP A 6 3.68 6.80 -2.18
C ASP A 6 4.13 7.34 -3.54
N MET A 7 4.12 6.51 -4.60
CA MET A 7 4.37 6.93 -5.97
C MET A 7 3.28 7.89 -6.48
N CYS A 8 2.00 7.53 -6.35
CA CYS A 8 0.90 8.41 -6.77
C CYS A 8 0.89 9.72 -5.99
N LYS A 9 1.19 9.69 -4.68
CA LYS A 9 1.35 10.90 -3.87
C LYS A 9 2.52 11.75 -4.36
N SER A 10 3.66 11.12 -4.68
CA SER A 10 4.83 11.83 -5.20
C SER A 10 4.57 12.48 -6.56
N MET A 11 3.90 11.76 -7.47
CA MET A 11 3.43 12.26 -8.76
C MET A 11 2.50 13.46 -8.59
N ASN A 12 1.56 13.38 -7.63
CA ASN A 12 0.67 14.50 -7.33
C ASN A 12 1.42 15.71 -6.78
N ASN A 13 2.36 15.49 -5.85
CA ASN A 13 3.17 16.55 -5.27
C ASN A 13 4.11 17.21 -6.29
N ALA A 14 4.56 16.45 -7.30
CA ALA A 14 5.34 16.94 -8.43
C ALA A 14 4.49 17.61 -9.53
N GLY A 15 3.15 17.54 -9.45
CA GLY A 15 2.24 18.11 -10.44
C GLY A 15 2.03 17.25 -11.69
N TYR A 16 2.51 15.99 -11.70
CA TYR A 16 2.31 15.04 -12.79
C TYR A 16 1.04 14.21 -12.65
N LEU A 17 0.29 14.36 -11.57
CA LEU A 17 -0.97 13.64 -11.36
C LEU A 17 -1.92 14.52 -10.54
N THR A 18 -3.20 14.45 -10.81
CA THR A 18 -4.23 15.13 -10.01
C THR A 18 -5.15 14.11 -9.35
N ILE A 19 -5.92 14.55 -8.36
CA ILE A 19 -6.97 13.71 -7.76
C ILE A 19 -8.01 13.34 -8.82
N GLU A 20 -8.36 14.26 -9.72
CA GLU A 20 -9.34 14.00 -10.79
C GLU A 20 -8.90 12.89 -11.73
N ASP A 21 -7.61 12.87 -12.11
CA ASP A 21 -7.03 11.81 -12.93
C ASP A 21 -7.27 10.41 -12.34
N LEU A 22 -7.22 10.27 -11.00
CA LEU A 22 -7.46 9.00 -10.31
C LEU A 22 -8.91 8.50 -10.39
N TYR A 23 -9.85 9.37 -10.75
CA TYR A 23 -11.27 9.03 -10.93
C TYR A 23 -11.67 8.88 -12.40
N THR A 24 -10.90 9.46 -13.32
CA THR A 24 -11.27 9.53 -14.75
C THR A 24 -10.42 8.63 -15.63
N LEU A 25 -9.14 8.42 -15.29
CA LEU A 25 -8.21 7.62 -16.07
C LEU A 25 -8.24 6.15 -15.65
N SER A 26 -8.00 5.28 -16.62
CA SER A 26 -7.75 3.86 -16.39
C SER A 26 -6.41 3.62 -15.72
N GLU A 27 -6.24 2.46 -15.08
CA GLU A 27 -4.97 2.06 -14.47
C GLU A 27 -3.80 2.07 -15.48
N GLN A 28 -4.05 1.69 -16.72
CA GLN A 28 -3.04 1.71 -17.79
C GLN A 28 -2.60 3.15 -18.11
N GLU A 29 -3.54 4.09 -18.23
CA GLU A 29 -3.22 5.50 -18.49
C GLU A 29 -2.43 6.12 -17.33
N ILE A 30 -2.74 5.75 -16.09
CA ILE A 30 -1.96 6.16 -14.91
C ILE A 30 -0.53 5.62 -14.98
N ILE A 31 -0.37 4.32 -15.31
CA ILE A 31 0.95 3.70 -15.49
C ILE A 31 1.75 4.43 -16.58
N ASP A 32 1.13 4.69 -17.73
CA ASP A 32 1.78 5.39 -18.85
C ASP A 32 2.18 6.80 -18.44
N LYS A 33 1.36 7.50 -17.66
CA LYS A 33 1.65 8.84 -17.13
C LYS A 33 2.86 8.83 -16.19
N ILE A 34 3.01 7.80 -15.35
CA ILE A 34 4.20 7.61 -14.49
C ILE A 34 5.43 7.33 -15.35
N LEU A 35 5.33 6.44 -16.34
CA LEU A 35 6.47 6.04 -17.18
C LEU A 35 6.95 7.14 -18.14
N THR A 36 6.06 8.04 -18.56
CA THR A 36 6.34 9.09 -19.54
C THR A 36 6.57 10.47 -18.92
N CYS A 37 6.45 10.61 -17.59
CA CYS A 37 6.72 11.89 -16.93
C CYS A 37 8.16 12.36 -17.14
N GLU A 38 8.36 13.68 -17.06
CA GLU A 38 9.68 14.30 -17.23
C GLU A 38 10.63 13.96 -16.06
N ASP A 39 10.08 13.67 -14.88
CA ASP A 39 10.83 13.27 -13.71
C ASP A 39 11.38 11.85 -13.87
N LYS A 40 12.67 11.78 -14.21
CA LYS A 40 13.40 10.52 -14.37
C LYS A 40 13.54 9.73 -13.08
N TYR A 41 13.59 10.41 -11.93
CA TYR A 41 13.65 9.71 -10.65
C TYR A 41 12.37 8.90 -10.41
N LEU A 42 11.20 9.50 -10.59
CA LEU A 42 9.92 8.82 -10.43
C LEU A 42 9.72 7.72 -11.47
N SER A 43 9.93 8.04 -12.75
CA SER A 43 9.70 7.09 -13.86
C SER A 43 10.67 5.90 -13.82
N ASP A 44 11.95 6.11 -13.55
CA ASP A 44 12.93 5.01 -13.47
C ASP A 44 12.74 4.18 -12.20
N THR A 45 12.38 4.80 -11.07
CA THR A 45 12.03 4.05 -9.85
C THR A 45 10.80 3.18 -10.05
N PHE A 46 9.81 3.65 -10.81
CA PHE A 46 8.64 2.84 -11.12
C PHE A 46 8.98 1.63 -12.00
N LYS A 47 9.93 1.77 -12.95
CA LYS A 47 10.45 0.63 -13.73
C LYS A 47 11.15 -0.39 -12.84
N LEU A 48 11.99 0.06 -11.89
CA LEU A 48 12.61 -0.83 -10.90
C LEU A 48 11.56 -1.59 -10.09
N PHE A 49 10.44 -0.95 -9.76
CA PHE A 49 9.31 -1.62 -9.13
C PHE A 49 8.60 -2.63 -10.04
N GLN A 50 8.45 -2.33 -11.34
CA GLN A 50 7.88 -3.27 -12.31
C GLN A 50 8.76 -4.50 -12.53
N ASP A 51 10.08 -4.33 -12.47
CA ASP A 51 11.07 -5.40 -12.63
C ASP A 51 11.31 -6.20 -11.33
N ALA A 52 10.81 -5.71 -10.18
CA ALA A 52 11.01 -6.36 -8.89
C ALA A 52 10.20 -7.66 -8.79
N ASP A 53 10.90 -8.78 -8.63
CA ASP A 53 10.30 -10.11 -8.43
C ASP A 53 10.22 -10.53 -6.96
N THR A 54 10.93 -9.82 -6.09
CA THR A 54 11.16 -10.19 -4.69
C THR A 54 10.87 -9.02 -3.76
N VAL A 55 10.17 -9.33 -2.65
CA VAL A 55 9.97 -8.42 -1.52
C VAL A 55 10.70 -8.99 -0.32
N TYR A 56 11.51 -8.15 0.32
CA TYR A 56 12.30 -8.56 1.47
C TYR A 56 11.65 -8.14 2.79
N ARG A 57 12.09 -8.77 3.87
CA ARG A 57 11.63 -8.49 5.23
C ARG A 57 12.81 -8.45 6.20
N SER A 58 12.77 -7.52 7.15
CA SER A 58 13.77 -7.36 8.20
C SER A 58 13.15 -6.96 9.54
N ALA A 59 13.85 -7.20 10.64
CA ALA A 59 13.43 -6.74 11.98
C ALA A 59 13.75 -5.24 12.19
N THR A 60 14.80 -4.74 11.54
CA THR A 60 15.24 -3.34 11.57
C THR A 60 15.02 -2.68 10.20
N PRO A 61 14.98 -1.34 10.11
CA PRO A 61 14.99 -0.64 8.83
C PRO A 61 16.18 -1.09 7.96
N ALA A 62 15.97 -1.13 6.65
CA ALA A 62 17.04 -1.38 5.69
C ALA A 62 17.46 -0.04 5.08
N ASP A 63 18.72 0.34 5.28
CA ASP A 63 19.28 1.59 4.78
C ASP A 63 19.42 1.55 3.25
N GLU A 64 19.36 2.73 2.61
CA GLU A 64 19.49 2.93 1.16
C GLU A 64 18.48 2.15 0.30
N LYS A 65 17.39 1.68 0.91
CA LYS A 65 16.31 0.93 0.27
C LYS A 65 14.97 1.59 0.53
N TYR A 66 14.01 1.35 -0.35
CA TYR A 66 12.62 1.69 -0.10
C TYR A 66 12.07 0.76 0.97
N CYS A 67 12.05 1.24 2.20
CA CYS A 67 11.78 0.45 3.38
C CYS A 67 10.60 1.03 4.16
N VAL A 68 9.56 0.21 4.38
CA VAL A 68 8.35 0.62 5.09
C VAL A 68 8.00 -0.34 6.21
N ASN A 69 7.57 0.20 7.34
CA ASN A 69 7.04 -0.59 8.45
C ASN A 69 5.53 -0.75 8.27
N ILE A 70 5.11 -1.90 7.75
CA ILE A 70 3.69 -2.17 7.48
C ILE A 70 3.09 -2.96 8.63
N LYS A 71 2.11 -2.35 9.31
CA LYS A 71 1.23 -3.07 10.22
C LYS A 71 0.04 -3.64 9.46
N SER A 72 0.13 -4.91 9.07
CA SER A 72 -0.95 -5.60 8.35
C SER A 72 -2.21 -5.74 9.19
N LYS A 73 -3.35 -5.30 8.63
CA LYS A 73 -4.68 -5.56 9.21
C LYS A 73 -5.12 -6.98 8.86
N LYS A 74 -5.69 -7.70 9.83
CA LYS A 74 -6.35 -8.99 9.56
C LYS A 74 -7.72 -8.74 8.98
N ARG A 75 -7.95 -9.26 7.78
CA ARG A 75 -9.26 -9.27 7.13
C ARG A 75 -9.56 -10.72 6.80
N TYR A 76 -10.62 -11.24 7.39
CA TYR A 76 -11.09 -12.59 7.12
C TYR A 76 -12.61 -12.59 7.17
N VAL A 77 -13.19 -13.56 6.48
CA VAL A 77 -14.61 -13.86 6.53
C VAL A 77 -14.71 -15.31 6.94
N VAL A 78 -15.70 -15.63 7.77
CA VAL A 78 -16.10 -17.00 8.02
C VAL A 78 -17.30 -17.27 7.11
N PRO A 79 -17.16 -18.05 6.01
CA PRO A 79 -18.27 -18.26 5.08
C PRO A 79 -19.50 -18.86 5.76
N LEU A 80 -20.68 -18.48 5.26
CA LEU A 80 -21.92 -19.20 5.51
C LEU A 80 -22.06 -20.32 4.46
N VAL A 81 -22.55 -21.48 4.88
CA VAL A 81 -22.78 -22.63 4.04
C VAL A 81 -24.18 -23.19 4.31
N GLN A 82 -24.84 -23.63 3.24
CA GLN A 82 -26.12 -24.32 3.33
C GLN A 82 -25.87 -25.79 3.71
N THR A 83 -26.59 -26.26 4.70
CA THR A 83 -26.75 -27.67 5.07
C THR A 83 -28.23 -28.04 4.95
N ASP A 84 -28.53 -29.32 5.15
CA ASP A 84 -29.92 -29.81 5.17
C ASP A 84 -30.73 -29.18 6.32
N ASP A 85 -30.07 -28.83 7.42
CA ASP A 85 -30.67 -28.20 8.61
C ASP A 85 -30.69 -26.66 8.56
N GLY A 86 -30.21 -26.05 7.47
CA GLY A 86 -30.23 -24.60 7.26
C GLY A 86 -28.86 -23.99 6.97
N VAL A 87 -28.70 -22.69 7.21
CA VAL A 87 -27.47 -21.95 6.92
C VAL A 87 -26.62 -21.82 8.18
N VAL A 88 -25.38 -22.30 8.14
CA VAL A 88 -24.44 -22.26 9.28
C VAL A 88 -23.08 -21.69 8.87
N ARG A 89 -22.24 -21.31 9.82
CA ARG A 89 -20.86 -20.90 9.53
C ARG A 89 -19.99 -22.14 9.36
N ILE A 90 -19.11 -22.15 8.35
CA ILE A 90 -18.31 -23.33 8.03
C ILE A 90 -17.43 -23.81 9.21
N ASN A 91 -16.97 -22.90 10.06
CA ASN A 91 -16.15 -23.24 11.23
C ASN A 91 -16.92 -23.92 12.36
N GLN A 92 -18.25 -23.97 12.30
CA GLN A 92 -19.09 -24.68 13.28
C GLN A 92 -19.22 -26.16 12.94
N ILE A 93 -19.11 -26.51 11.65
CA ILE A 93 -19.33 -27.87 11.14
C ILE A 93 -18.04 -28.53 10.61
N SER A 94 -16.99 -27.75 10.35
CA SER A 94 -15.69 -28.24 9.89
C SER A 94 -14.58 -27.83 10.85
N GLU A 95 -14.02 -28.82 11.55
CA GLU A 95 -12.86 -28.62 12.42
C GLU A 95 -11.65 -28.11 11.64
N THR A 96 -11.43 -28.61 10.42
CA THR A 96 -10.38 -28.13 9.53
C THR A 96 -10.51 -26.63 9.27
N ALA A 97 -11.72 -26.15 8.96
CA ALA A 97 -11.95 -24.72 8.74
C ALA A 97 -11.73 -23.91 10.02
N ALA A 98 -12.20 -24.40 11.17
CA ALA A 98 -11.97 -23.75 12.48
C ALA A 98 -10.48 -23.61 12.80
N ASN A 99 -9.70 -24.66 12.55
CA ASN A 99 -8.25 -24.69 12.78
C ASN A 99 -7.51 -23.73 11.84
N GLN A 100 -7.88 -23.68 10.56
CA GLN A 100 -7.29 -22.74 9.59
C GLN A 100 -7.55 -21.27 9.98
N ILE A 101 -8.78 -20.95 10.39
CA ILE A 101 -9.15 -19.59 10.85
C ILE A 101 -8.34 -19.23 12.10
N THR A 102 -8.28 -20.11 13.10
CA THR A 102 -7.51 -19.88 14.32
C THR A 102 -6.03 -19.67 14.04
N LYS A 103 -5.42 -20.50 13.17
CA LYS A 103 -4.02 -20.35 12.75
C LYS A 103 -3.77 -18.99 12.10
N TYR A 104 -4.66 -18.54 11.20
CA TYR A 104 -4.58 -17.20 10.60
C TYR A 104 -4.71 -16.08 11.65
N LEU A 105 -5.66 -16.22 12.59
CA LEU A 105 -5.88 -15.27 13.68
C LEU A 105 -4.73 -15.18 14.69
N ASN A 106 -3.89 -16.21 14.77
CA ASN A 106 -2.69 -16.22 15.63
C ASN A 106 -1.41 -15.75 14.91
N TYR A 107 -1.43 -15.58 13.59
CA TYR A 107 -0.26 -15.11 12.84
C TYR A 107 0.24 -13.72 13.33
N PRO A 108 1.56 -13.48 13.47
CA PRO A 108 2.09 -12.20 13.97
C PRO A 108 1.61 -10.98 13.17
N LYS A 109 1.26 -9.88 13.86
CA LYS A 109 0.57 -8.69 13.31
C LYS A 109 1.53 -7.54 12.98
N GLY A 110 2.52 -7.79 12.13
CA GLY A 110 3.55 -6.79 11.80
C GLY A 110 4.70 -6.80 12.80
N GLY A 111 5.37 -5.66 12.95
CA GLY A 111 6.62 -5.55 13.72
C GLY A 111 7.86 -5.90 12.92
N TYR A 112 7.76 -5.79 11.59
CA TYR A 112 8.85 -6.03 10.66
C TYR A 112 8.77 -5.01 9.53
N TYR A 113 9.93 -4.64 9.05
CA TYR A 113 10.09 -3.80 7.88
C TYR A 113 9.97 -4.67 6.64
N THR A 114 9.35 -4.13 5.60
CA THR A 114 9.28 -4.72 4.28
C THR A 114 9.88 -3.75 3.28
N TYR A 115 10.71 -4.24 2.37
CA TYR A 115 11.43 -3.36 1.46
C TYR A 115 11.63 -3.97 0.08
N PHE A 116 11.84 -3.09 -0.90
CA PHE A 116 12.38 -3.43 -2.21
C PHE A 116 13.87 -3.11 -2.27
N ASP A 117 14.63 -3.82 -3.11
CA ASP A 117 16.08 -3.64 -3.25
C ASP A 117 16.45 -2.49 -4.21
N PHE A 118 15.79 -1.35 -4.02
CA PHE A 118 16.10 -0.10 -4.69
C PHE A 118 15.74 1.06 -3.77
N GLN A 119 16.36 2.22 -3.97
CA GLN A 119 16.07 3.40 -3.18
C GLN A 119 14.84 4.14 -3.72
N PHE A 120 13.90 4.48 -2.83
CA PHE A 120 12.83 5.44 -3.14
C PHE A 120 12.53 6.28 -1.90
N ILE A 121 12.53 7.59 -2.07
CA ILE A 121 12.18 8.58 -1.04
C ILE A 121 10.95 9.32 -1.58
N PRO A 122 9.76 9.11 -0.99
CA PRO A 122 8.55 9.77 -1.45
C PRO A 122 8.66 11.29 -1.36
N TYR A 123 8.11 11.99 -2.34
CA TYR A 123 8.05 13.46 -2.29
C TYR A 123 6.99 13.90 -1.28
N GLU A 124 7.34 14.84 -0.41
CA GLU A 124 6.42 15.42 0.55
C GLU A 124 5.87 16.76 0.04
N GLU A 125 4.65 17.12 0.47
CA GLU A 125 4.09 18.43 0.17
C GLU A 125 4.97 19.53 0.78
N VAL A 126 5.32 20.54 0.00
CA VAL A 126 5.90 21.77 0.54
C VAL A 126 4.79 22.54 1.24
N VAL A 127 4.54 22.23 2.52
CA VAL A 127 3.59 22.99 3.34
C VAL A 127 4.17 24.38 3.59
N THR A 128 3.88 25.34 2.72
CA THR A 128 4.12 26.76 2.98
C THR A 128 3.09 27.22 4.01
N LYS A 129 3.41 27.06 5.30
CA LYS A 129 2.63 27.66 6.39
C LYS A 129 2.74 29.18 6.28
N LYS A 130 1.81 29.84 5.58
CA LYS A 130 1.65 31.29 5.65
C LYS A 130 1.09 31.63 7.03
N LEU A 131 1.92 32.22 7.88
CA LEU A 131 1.47 32.83 9.13
C LEU A 131 0.58 34.02 8.77
N ILE A 132 -0.72 33.91 9.03
CA ILE A 132 -1.67 35.02 8.87
C ILE A 132 -1.65 35.79 10.19
N LYS A 133 -1.28 37.07 10.15
CA LYS A 133 -1.38 37.95 11.32
C LYS A 133 -2.85 38.05 11.70
N LYS A 134 -3.17 37.69 12.94
CA LYS A 134 -4.52 37.82 13.48
C LYS A 134 -4.81 39.32 13.62
N ASP A 135 -5.73 39.85 12.83
CA ASP A 135 -6.16 41.24 12.98
C ASP A 135 -6.88 41.38 14.32
N ASN A 136 -6.44 42.37 15.11
CA ASN A 136 -7.02 42.68 16.40
C ASN A 136 -8.38 43.36 16.18
N VAL A 137 -9.46 42.69 16.58
CA VAL A 137 -10.79 43.30 16.77
C VAL A 137 -10.78 44.12 18.05
#